data_AF-A0A167K6U6-F1
#
_entry.id   AF-A0A167K6U6-F1
#
_cell.length_a   1.000
_cell.length_b   1.000
_cell.length_c   1.000
_cell.angle_alpha   90.00
_cell.angle_beta   90.00
_cell.angle_gamma   90.00
#
_symmetry.space_group_name_H-M   'P 1'
#
loop_
_entity.id
_entity.type
_entity.pdbx_description
1 polymer ?
#
loop_
_entity_poly.entity_id
_entity_poly.type
_entity_poly.pdbx_seq_one_letter_code
_entity_poly.pdbx_strand_id
1 'polypeptide(L)' 'NEHKPHGCTVCEKSFARKHDLGRHMRIHTGDKPYMCLCCKKAFARTDALSRH' A
#
# COMPACT_ATOMS: atom_id res chain seq x y z
N ASN A 1 -20.40 -3.05 13.64
CA ASN A 1 -19.40 -2.12 14.20
C ASN A 1 -18.08 -2.35 13.48
N GLU A 2 -17.73 -1.54 12.49
CA GLU A 2 -16.45 -1.68 11.76
C GLU A 2 -15.32 -1.05 12.58
N HIS A 3 -14.74 -1.81 13.50
CA HIS A 3 -13.61 -1.33 14.28
C HIS A 3 -12.37 -1.22 13.38
N LYS A 4 -11.97 0.02 13.07
CA LYS A 4 -10.78 0.36 12.27
C LYS A 4 -9.82 1.20 13.11
N PRO A 5 -9.08 0.59 14.05
CA PRO A 5 -8.27 1.33 15.02
C PRO A 5 -7.03 1.99 14.40
N HIS A 6 -6.71 1.69 13.13
CA HIS A 6 -5.51 2.20 12.47
C HIS A 6 -5.85 3.29 11.46
N GLY A 7 -5.87 4.53 11.93
CA GLY A 7 -6.05 5.72 11.08
C GLY A 7 -4.79 6.10 10.31
N CYS A 8 -4.97 6.58 9.08
CA CYS A 8 -3.93 7.29 8.34
C CYS A 8 -3.76 8.71 8.93
N THR A 9 -2.52 9.18 8.99
CA THR A 9 -2.19 10.53 9.49
C THR A 9 -2.17 11.59 8.37
N VAL A 10 -2.21 11.16 7.11
CA VAL A 10 -2.14 12.04 5.92
C VAL A 10 -3.52 12.21 5.28
N CYS A 11 -4.44 11.27 5.49
CA CYS A 11 -5.81 11.35 5.02
C CYS A 11 -6.78 10.70 6.04
N GLU A 12 -8.08 10.87 5.85
CA GLU A 12 -9.11 10.40 6.79
C GLU A 12 -9.41 8.89 6.71
N LYS A 13 -8.58 8.11 5.99
CA LYS A 13 -8.81 6.66 5.85
C LYS A 13 -8.36 5.91 7.10
N SER A 14 -9.20 4.99 7.55
CA SER A 14 -8.90 4.08 8.65
C SER A 14 -8.96 2.62 8.21
N PHE A 15 -8.14 1.79 8.84
CA PHE A 15 -7.95 0.38 8.48
C PHE A 15 -8.14 -0.52 9.70
N ALA A 16 -8.63 -1.74 9.44
CA ALA A 16 -8.82 -2.75 10.48
C ALA A 16 -7.50 -3.36 10.97
N ARG A 17 -6.46 -3.38 10.12
CA ARG A 17 -5.16 -3.98 10.45
C ARG A 17 -4.01 -3.02 10.15
N LYS A 18 -2.97 -3.07 10.99
CA LYS A 18 -1.76 -2.25 10.84
C LYS A 18 -1.05 -2.45 9.50
N HIS A 19 -1.02 -3.68 8.96
CA HIS A 19 -0.39 -3.94 7.66
C HIS A 19 -1.14 -3.29 6.49
N ASP A 20 -2.46 -3.16 6.59
CA ASP A 20 -3.27 -2.49 5.57
C ASP A 20 -2.97 -0.98 5.56
N LEU A 21 -2.84 -0.38 6.76
CA LEU A 21 -2.37 1.01 6.91
C LEU A 21 -0.95 1.17 6.35
N GLY A 22 0.00 0.30 6.72
CA GLY A 22 1.38 0.37 6.22
C GLY A 22 1.47 0.27 4.70
N ARG A 23 0.68 -0.61 4.08
CA ARG A 23 0.55 -0.70 2.63
C ARG A 23 -0.07 0.55 2.02
N HIS A 24 -1.08 1.12 2.67
CA HIS A 24 -1.70 2.36 2.24
C HIS A 24 -0.72 3.55 2.26
N MET A 25 0.14 3.64 3.28
CA MET A 25 1.12 4.73 3.39
C MET A 25 2.08 4.81 2.19
N ARG A 26 2.32 3.69 1.48
CA ARG A 26 3.10 3.67 0.23
C ARG A 26 2.54 4.57 -0.87
N ILE A 27 1.23 4.85 -0.83
CA ILE A 27 0.58 5.78 -1.77
C ILE A 27 1.01 7.22 -1.49
N HIS A 28 1.20 7.58 -0.22
CA HIS A 28 1.62 8.92 0.19
C HIS A 28 3.13 9.12 0.02
N THR A 29 3.93 8.11 0.32
CA THR A 29 5.39 8.18 0.16
C THR A 29 5.85 7.97 -1.27
N GLY A 30 4.98 7.43 -2.14
CA GLY A 30 5.35 7.00 -3.49
C GLY A 30 6.24 5.75 -3.52
N ASP A 31 6.38 5.05 -2.38
CA ASP A 31 7.21 3.86 -2.25
C ASP A 31 6.71 2.72 -3.17
N LYS A 32 7.61 2.19 -4.00
CA LYS A 32 7.34 1.14 -4.97
C LYS A 32 8.44 0.08 -4.92
N PRO A 33 8.45 -0.77 -3.87
CA PRO A 33 9.55 -1.69 -3.62
C PRO A 33 9.57 -2.87 -4.58
N TYR A 34 8.50 -3.12 -5.34
CA TYR A 34 8.40 -4.26 -6.24
C TYR A 34 8.63 -3.82 -7.67
N MET A 35 9.76 -4.23 -8.26
CA MET A 35 10.13 -3.89 -9.63
C MET A 35 10.01 -5.11 -10.54
N CYS A 36 9.33 -4.94 -11.69
CA CYS A 36 9.39 -5.90 -12.77
C CYS A 36 10.78 -5.84 -13.40
N LEU A 37 11.54 -6.94 -13.37
CA LEU A 37 12.91 -6.94 -13.88
C LEU A 37 13.00 -6.87 -15.41
N CYS A 38 11.92 -7.27 -16.11
CA CYS A 38 11.81 -7.27 -17.57
C CYS A 38 11.61 -5.84 -18.13
N CYS A 39 10.59 -5.12 -17.65
CA CYS A 39 10.24 -3.79 -18.17
C CYS A 39 10.63 -2.63 -17.22
N LYS A 40 11.26 -2.92 -16.07
CA LYS A 40 11.67 -1.98 -15.01
C LYS A 40 10.53 -1.18 -14.37
N LYS A 41 9.28 -1.56 -14.60
CA LYS A 41 8.12 -0.91 -13.98
C LYS A 41 8.02 -1.26 -12.50
N ALA A 42 7.84 -0.25 -11.65
CA ALA A 42 7.76 -0.40 -10.20
C ALA A 42 6.31 -0.32 -9.67
N PHE A 43 6.02 -1.11 -8.63
CA PHE A 43 4.70 -1.29 -8.03
C PHE A 43 4.77 -1.16 -6.52
N ALA A 44 3.71 -0.61 -5.92
CA ALA A 44 3.58 -0.47 -4.47
C ALA A 44 3.17 -1.78 -3.75
N ARG A 45 2.69 -2.77 -4.50
CA ARG A 45 2.18 -4.05 -3.98
C ARG A 45 2.63 -5.23 -4.84
N THR A 46 2.77 -6.40 -4.20
CA THR A 46 3.14 -7.66 -4.87
C THR A 46 2.05 -8.14 -5.81
N ASP A 47 0.78 -8.10 -5.40
CA ASP A 47 -0.37 -8.49 -6.23
C ASP A 47 -0.45 -7.67 -7.53
N ALA A 48 -0.09 -6.39 -7.46
CA ALA A 48 -0.04 -5.52 -8.62
C ALA A 48 1.10 -5.91 -9.58
N LEU A 49 2.25 -6.36 -9.07
CA LEU A 49 3.33 -6.91 -9.89
C LEU A 49 2.96 -8.29 -10.45
N SER A 50 2.29 -9.15 -9.68
CA SER A 50 1.90 -10.50 -10.14
C SER A 50 0.87 -10.48 -11.27
N ARG A 51 0.01 -9.47 -11.33
CA ARG A 51 -0.98 -9.28 -12.41
C ARG A 51 -0.43 -8.49 -13.60
N HIS A 52 0.70 -7.81 -13.40
CA HIS A 52 1.31 -6.96 -14.42
C HIS A 52 1.96 -7.79 -15.53
#